data_AF-A0A9Q9FCI1-F1
#
_entry.id   AF-A0A9Q9FCI1-F1
#
_cell.length_a   1.000
_cell.length_b   1.000
_cell.length_c   1.000
_cell.angle_alpha   90.00
_cell.angle_beta   90.00
_cell.angle_gamma   90.00
#
_symmetry.space_group_name_H-M   'P 1'
#
loop_
_entity.id
_entity.type
_entity.pdbx_description
1 polymer ?
#
loop_
_entity_poly.entity_id
_entity_poly.type
_entity_poly.pdbx_seq_one_letter_code
_entity_poly.pdbx_strand_id
1 'polypeptide(L)'
;MSLELTKENINAVSLELVKDKKMFDKNVNYVMSFMFKSFPEKTELLSRIKVLSIKSKAAKKIDLESDIMEQIAMNVFAIKNINEGSFMKNMMTLFKDPSTFSKVFLTYFYSGSDLGTEKTDEILNEIMELILCESGLKKDFEEFMADIGPSEDLKSVSSCEEVAKDLDTGGPEKLANEAVDDESSSTAVSLVSLDDSEEIRRIDASISLLFEGRKKKLSPLSLATCARALSIMNIILENNYPGRVDIVPALMYISKIDQVIFKRSLAALKTVLRKIDYKDKERLFEMFCILLEQNPEMIRMTMLVVDSCGDHFLWPEFLESVDRNEEADLDMIDRTCIPEHFFYEFITLTENPKRYLTVAKNMIKNETNVDVLEDLHSKIRDIRLRGIKQMKDAISSRIVALKGEERPKKQKRSEERHDN
;
A
#
# COMPACT_ATOMS: atom_id res chain seq x y z
N MET A 1 21.27 -19.22 -44.45
CA MET A 1 19.92 -19.83 -44.45
C MET A 1 19.07 -19.04 -43.47
N SER A 2 18.05 -18.33 -43.95
CA SER A 2 17.07 -17.67 -43.10
C SER A 2 15.98 -18.69 -42.79
N LEU A 3 16.00 -19.27 -41.59
CA LEU A 3 14.92 -20.14 -41.13
C LEU A 3 13.71 -19.26 -40.83
N GLU A 4 12.67 -19.36 -41.65
CA GLU A 4 11.41 -18.68 -41.41
C GLU A 4 10.75 -19.29 -40.17
N LEU A 5 10.48 -18.46 -39.16
CA LEU A 5 9.90 -18.91 -37.89
C LEU A 5 8.37 -18.91 -37.99
N THR A 6 7.73 -20.06 -37.71
CA THR A 6 6.27 -20.21 -37.66
C THR A 6 5.83 -20.87 -36.35
N LYS A 7 4.53 -20.81 -36.05
CA LYS A 7 3.98 -21.49 -34.87
C LYS A 7 4.19 -23.00 -34.92
N GLU A 8 4.13 -23.60 -36.12
CA GLU A 8 4.28 -25.05 -36.28
C GLU A 8 5.73 -25.52 -36.16
N ASN A 9 6.69 -24.72 -36.63
CA ASN A 9 8.09 -25.15 -36.71
C ASN A 9 8.95 -24.75 -35.51
N ILE A 10 8.41 -23.97 -34.56
CA ILE A 10 9.16 -23.38 -33.45
C ILE A 10 9.97 -24.40 -32.62
N ASN A 11 9.40 -25.59 -32.36
CA ASN A 11 10.07 -26.63 -31.59
C ASN A 11 11.25 -27.21 -32.37
N ALA A 12 11.06 -27.46 -33.67
CA ALA A 12 12.11 -27.99 -34.54
C ALA A 12 13.26 -26.97 -34.66
N VAL A 13 12.93 -25.69 -34.87
CA VAL A 13 13.93 -24.61 -34.91
C VAL A 13 14.66 -24.49 -33.57
N SER A 14 13.95 -24.55 -32.45
CA SER A 14 14.54 -24.49 -31.10
C SER A 14 15.50 -25.65 -30.84
N LEU A 15 15.12 -26.87 -31.25
CA LEU A 15 15.97 -28.07 -31.13
C LEU A 15 17.23 -27.99 -32.00
N GLU A 16 17.14 -27.43 -33.20
CA GLU A 16 18.33 -27.21 -34.04
C GLU A 16 19.23 -26.11 -33.46
N LEU A 17 18.64 -25.03 -32.94
CA LEU A 17 19.41 -23.95 -32.31
C LEU A 17 20.22 -24.46 -31.11
N VAL A 18 19.63 -25.27 -30.22
CA VAL A 18 20.38 -25.77 -29.04
C VAL A 18 21.51 -26.74 -29.41
N LYS A 19 21.57 -27.28 -30.64
CA LYS A 19 22.68 -28.14 -31.09
C LYS A 19 23.94 -27.36 -31.40
N ASP A 20 23.83 -26.13 -31.92
CA ASP A 20 24.96 -25.27 -32.29
C ASP A 20 24.97 -23.99 -31.45
N LYS A 21 25.97 -23.88 -30.56
CA LYS A 21 26.14 -22.73 -29.67
C LYS A 21 26.22 -21.39 -30.43
N LYS A 22 26.93 -21.32 -31.56
CA LYS A 22 27.11 -20.08 -32.29
C LYS A 22 25.81 -19.62 -32.95
N MET A 23 25.01 -20.57 -33.45
CA MET A 23 23.67 -20.31 -33.99
C MET A 23 22.69 -19.94 -32.89
N PHE A 24 22.76 -20.62 -31.74
CA PHE A 24 21.96 -20.29 -30.56
C PHE A 24 22.18 -18.83 -30.13
N ASP A 25 23.43 -18.45 -29.87
CA ASP A 25 23.80 -17.14 -29.35
C ASP A 25 23.37 -16.00 -30.28
N LYS A 26 23.38 -16.25 -31.59
CA LYS A 26 22.98 -15.26 -32.59
C LYS A 26 21.45 -15.10 -32.72
N ASN A 27 20.67 -16.15 -32.47
CA ASN A 27 19.24 -16.18 -32.82
C ASN A 27 18.28 -16.28 -31.62
N VAL A 28 18.78 -16.59 -30.43
CA VAL A 28 17.95 -16.86 -29.24
C VAL A 28 16.97 -15.72 -28.94
N ASN A 29 17.39 -14.47 -29.06
CA ASN A 29 16.53 -13.32 -28.79
C ASN A 29 15.37 -13.23 -29.78
N TYR A 30 15.62 -13.47 -31.07
CA TYR A 30 14.58 -13.45 -32.11
C TYR A 30 13.55 -14.56 -31.91
N VAL A 31 14.02 -15.76 -31.58
CA VAL A 31 13.14 -16.91 -31.29
C VAL A 31 12.29 -16.66 -30.05
N MET A 32 12.88 -16.13 -28.98
CA MET A 32 12.16 -15.76 -27.76
C MET A 32 11.10 -14.69 -28.05
N SER A 33 11.44 -13.62 -28.77
CA SER A 33 10.47 -12.59 -29.20
C SER A 33 9.29 -13.17 -29.95
N PHE A 34 9.55 -14.12 -30.86
CA PHE A 34 8.50 -14.78 -31.62
C PHE A 34 7.61 -15.64 -30.73
N MET A 35 8.19 -16.44 -29.83
CA MET A 35 7.43 -17.28 -28.89
C MET A 35 6.48 -16.44 -28.05
N PHE A 36 7.00 -15.37 -27.46
CA PHE A 36 6.21 -14.45 -26.63
C PHE A 36 5.05 -13.78 -27.38
N LYS A 37 5.24 -13.45 -28.66
CA LYS A 37 4.18 -12.85 -29.49
C LYS A 37 3.15 -13.87 -29.99
N SER A 38 3.58 -15.12 -30.19
CA SER A 38 2.80 -16.12 -30.93
C SER A 38 2.00 -17.05 -30.03
N PHE A 39 2.39 -17.18 -28.75
CA PHE A 39 1.81 -18.09 -27.77
C PHE A 39 1.33 -17.32 -26.52
N PRO A 40 0.10 -16.75 -26.55
CA PRO A 40 -0.46 -16.03 -25.41
C PRO A 40 -0.85 -16.96 -24.25
N GLU A 41 -1.12 -18.24 -24.52
CA GLU A 41 -1.41 -19.23 -23.48
C GLU A 41 -0.12 -19.61 -22.72
N LYS A 42 -0.11 -19.42 -21.40
CA LYS A 42 1.09 -19.51 -20.55
C LYS A 42 1.67 -20.93 -20.49
N THR A 43 0.79 -21.93 -20.38
CA THR A 43 1.13 -23.37 -20.42
C THR A 43 1.81 -23.72 -21.74
N GLU A 44 1.26 -23.26 -22.86
CA GLU A 44 1.84 -23.47 -24.18
C GLU A 44 3.19 -22.75 -24.30
N LEU A 45 3.27 -21.48 -23.92
CA LEU A 45 4.51 -20.71 -23.91
C LEU A 45 5.61 -21.40 -23.09
N LEU A 46 5.30 -21.86 -21.88
CA LEU A 46 6.24 -22.60 -21.03
C LEU A 46 6.75 -23.86 -21.74
N SER A 47 5.85 -24.60 -22.40
CA SER A 47 6.23 -25.80 -23.14
C SER A 47 7.24 -25.50 -24.25
N ARG A 48 7.06 -24.39 -24.99
CA ARG A 48 7.98 -23.96 -26.06
C ARG A 48 9.33 -23.52 -25.51
N ILE A 49 9.32 -22.73 -24.42
CA ILE A 49 10.56 -22.26 -23.78
C ILE A 49 11.36 -23.43 -23.20
N LYS A 50 10.71 -24.46 -22.62
CA LYS A 50 11.40 -25.66 -22.11
C LYS A 50 12.14 -26.44 -23.20
N VAL A 51 11.62 -26.44 -24.43
CA VAL A 51 12.34 -27.05 -25.58
C VAL A 51 13.64 -26.27 -25.86
N LEU A 52 13.61 -24.95 -25.75
CA LEU A 52 14.78 -24.11 -25.95
C LEU A 52 15.78 -24.19 -24.78
N SER A 53 15.31 -24.45 -23.55
CA SER A 53 16.15 -24.59 -22.35
C SER A 53 16.55 -26.04 -22.04
N ILE A 54 16.27 -27.00 -22.94
CA ILE A 54 16.34 -28.46 -22.69
C ILE A 54 17.70 -28.97 -22.22
N LYS A 55 18.80 -28.27 -22.56
CA LYS A 55 20.16 -28.61 -22.12
C LYS A 55 20.52 -28.04 -20.73
N SER A 56 19.68 -27.17 -20.16
CA SER A 56 19.91 -26.59 -18.84
C SER A 56 19.52 -27.57 -17.73
N LYS A 57 20.27 -27.54 -16.62
CA LYS A 57 19.94 -28.33 -15.43
C LYS A 57 18.60 -27.91 -14.78
N ALA A 58 18.08 -26.72 -15.12
CA ALA A 58 16.82 -26.18 -14.63
C ALA A 58 15.58 -26.71 -15.39
N ALA A 59 15.76 -27.39 -16.52
CA ALA A 59 14.66 -27.87 -17.36
C ALA A 59 13.90 -29.10 -16.82
N LYS A 60 14.12 -29.52 -15.55
CA LYS A 60 13.52 -30.75 -15.02
C LYS A 60 12.11 -30.53 -14.46
N LYS A 61 11.16 -31.25 -15.09
CA LYS A 61 9.70 -31.40 -14.85
C LYS A 61 8.89 -30.10 -14.76
N ILE A 62 7.64 -30.16 -15.24
CA ILE A 62 6.63 -29.15 -14.92
C ILE A 62 6.25 -29.45 -13.48
N ASP A 63 6.57 -28.54 -12.58
CA ASP A 63 6.00 -28.57 -11.25
C ASP A 63 4.56 -28.09 -11.38
N LEU A 64 3.58 -28.97 -11.17
CA LEU A 64 2.17 -28.60 -11.32
C LEU A 64 1.68 -27.78 -10.12
N GLU A 65 2.45 -27.73 -9.02
CA GLU A 65 2.14 -26.95 -7.82
C GLU A 65 2.78 -25.56 -7.84
N SER A 66 3.79 -25.34 -8.70
CA SER A 66 4.44 -24.04 -8.82
C SER A 66 3.76 -23.13 -9.83
N ASP A 67 3.79 -21.83 -9.57
CA ASP A 67 3.29 -20.82 -10.50
C ASP A 67 3.93 -20.98 -11.90
N ILE A 68 3.10 -21.08 -12.94
CA ILE A 68 3.55 -21.33 -14.32
C ILE A 68 4.49 -20.21 -14.78
N MET A 69 4.29 -18.99 -14.31
CA MET A 69 5.10 -17.84 -14.70
C MET A 69 6.45 -17.84 -13.99
N GLU A 70 6.55 -18.37 -12.76
CA GLU A 70 7.82 -18.66 -12.10
C GLU A 70 8.63 -19.69 -12.88
N GLN A 71 7.97 -20.72 -13.43
CA GLN A 71 8.66 -21.69 -14.27
C GLN A 71 9.11 -21.09 -15.60
N ILE A 72 8.31 -20.24 -16.22
CA ILE A 72 8.71 -19.50 -17.43
C ILE A 72 9.96 -18.68 -17.12
N ALA A 73 9.92 -17.89 -16.05
CA ALA A 73 11.02 -17.06 -15.59
C ALA A 73 12.32 -17.85 -15.39
N MET A 74 12.26 -18.94 -14.63
CA MET A 74 13.43 -19.78 -14.35
C MET A 74 14.01 -20.40 -15.62
N ASN A 75 13.16 -20.79 -16.57
CA ASN A 75 13.61 -21.34 -17.84
C ASN A 75 14.21 -20.27 -18.76
N VAL A 76 13.69 -19.05 -18.73
CA VAL A 76 14.29 -17.91 -19.44
C VAL A 76 15.67 -17.60 -18.84
N PHE A 77 15.80 -17.51 -17.52
CA PHE A 77 17.10 -17.25 -16.86
C PHE A 77 18.14 -18.35 -17.05
N ALA A 78 17.69 -19.60 -17.21
CA ALA A 78 18.59 -20.70 -17.51
C ALA A 78 19.29 -20.55 -18.87
N ILE A 79 18.77 -19.70 -19.76
CA ILE A 79 19.32 -19.44 -21.08
C ILE A 79 20.40 -18.34 -20.99
N LYS A 80 21.64 -18.77 -20.74
CA LYS A 80 22.82 -17.92 -20.42
C LYS A 80 23.25 -16.89 -21.48
N ASN A 81 22.73 -16.94 -22.71
CA ASN A 81 23.21 -16.12 -23.84
C ASN A 81 22.16 -15.17 -24.40
N ILE A 82 21.13 -14.88 -23.61
CA ILE A 82 20.20 -13.83 -23.95
C ILE A 82 20.92 -12.48 -23.84
N ASN A 83 20.98 -11.72 -24.93
CA ASN A 83 21.68 -10.43 -24.97
C ASN A 83 20.85 -9.41 -24.18
N GLU A 84 21.39 -8.94 -23.05
CA GLU A 84 20.75 -8.02 -22.11
C GLU A 84 20.03 -6.87 -22.84
N GLY A 85 20.66 -6.16 -23.76
CA GLY A 85 20.01 -5.02 -24.44
C GLY A 85 18.76 -5.36 -25.26
N SER A 86 18.80 -6.43 -26.08
CA SER A 86 17.65 -6.83 -26.91
C SER A 86 16.58 -7.58 -26.11
N PHE A 87 17.01 -8.30 -25.08
CA PHE A 87 16.14 -8.96 -24.12
C PHE A 87 15.31 -7.95 -23.37
N MET A 88 15.95 -6.91 -22.82
CA MET A 88 15.29 -5.81 -22.13
C MET A 88 14.17 -5.22 -22.99
N LYS A 89 14.42 -4.92 -24.28
CA LYS A 89 13.39 -4.37 -25.18
C LYS A 89 12.20 -5.31 -25.40
N ASN A 90 12.45 -6.62 -25.56
CA ASN A 90 11.39 -7.61 -25.75
C ASN A 90 10.61 -7.90 -24.47
N MET A 91 11.30 -7.97 -23.33
CA MET A 91 10.72 -8.11 -22.00
C MET A 91 9.89 -6.88 -21.61
N MET A 92 10.35 -5.66 -21.93
CA MET A 92 9.55 -4.43 -21.76
C MET A 92 8.22 -4.45 -22.51
N THR A 93 8.17 -5.10 -23.67
CA THR A 93 6.91 -5.24 -24.41
C THR A 93 5.96 -6.25 -23.74
N LEU A 94 6.51 -7.19 -22.97
CA LEU A 94 5.76 -8.18 -22.18
C LEU A 94 5.33 -7.65 -20.80
N PHE A 95 6.04 -6.66 -20.25
CA PHE A 95 5.70 -6.02 -18.97
C PHE A 95 4.50 -5.09 -19.02
N LYS A 96 3.85 -4.94 -20.19
CA LYS A 96 2.57 -4.23 -20.32
C LYS A 96 1.43 -4.87 -19.53
N ASP A 97 1.61 -6.10 -19.07
CA ASP A 97 0.72 -6.75 -18.12
C ASP A 97 1.48 -7.29 -16.89
N PRO A 98 1.77 -6.42 -15.90
CA PRO A 98 2.41 -6.83 -14.65
C PRO A 98 1.57 -7.80 -13.81
N SER A 99 0.27 -7.92 -14.06
CA SER A 99 -0.63 -8.84 -13.34
C SER A 99 -0.35 -10.31 -13.64
N THR A 100 0.33 -10.58 -14.75
CA THR A 100 0.55 -11.95 -15.23
C THR A 100 1.97 -12.45 -15.08
N PHE A 101 2.94 -11.70 -14.53
CA PHE A 101 4.33 -12.17 -14.38
C PHE A 101 4.75 -12.57 -12.95
N SER A 102 5.76 -13.43 -12.90
CA SER A 102 6.40 -13.93 -11.69
C SER A 102 7.12 -12.83 -10.91
N LYS A 103 6.89 -12.79 -9.60
CA LYS A 103 7.61 -11.90 -8.67
C LYS A 103 9.13 -12.06 -8.77
N VAL A 104 9.62 -13.30 -8.91
CA VAL A 104 11.06 -13.61 -9.01
C VAL A 104 11.66 -12.98 -10.25
N PHE A 105 10.96 -13.05 -11.38
CA PHE A 105 11.43 -12.49 -12.64
C PHE A 105 11.52 -10.98 -12.61
N LEU A 106 10.46 -10.34 -12.14
CA LEU A 106 10.37 -8.88 -12.06
C LEU A 106 11.40 -8.36 -11.06
N THR A 107 11.60 -9.07 -9.95
CA THR A 107 12.65 -8.73 -8.98
C THR A 107 14.03 -8.81 -9.60
N TYR A 108 14.38 -9.92 -10.25
CA TYR A 108 15.67 -10.05 -10.92
C TYR A 108 15.87 -8.96 -11.98
N PHE A 109 14.86 -8.74 -12.82
CA PHE A 109 14.92 -7.79 -13.91
C PHE A 109 15.19 -6.38 -13.37
N TYR A 110 14.35 -5.88 -12.48
CA TYR A 110 14.45 -4.50 -12.01
C TYR A 110 15.55 -4.26 -10.96
N SER A 111 16.01 -5.29 -10.25
CA SER A 111 17.10 -5.15 -9.27
C SER A 111 18.48 -4.92 -9.91
N GLY A 112 18.66 -5.33 -11.18
CA GLY A 112 19.91 -5.18 -11.92
C GLY A 112 19.86 -4.20 -13.09
N SER A 113 18.71 -3.55 -13.30
CA SER A 113 18.52 -2.61 -14.41
C SER A 113 18.88 -1.20 -14.00
N ASP A 114 19.70 -0.51 -14.79
CA ASP A 114 19.84 0.95 -14.78
C ASP A 114 18.92 1.53 -15.87
N LEU A 115 17.70 1.84 -15.47
CA LEU A 115 16.65 2.40 -16.30
C LEU A 115 16.82 3.91 -16.29
N GLY A 116 17.21 4.48 -17.43
CA GLY A 116 17.20 5.94 -17.60
C GLY A 116 15.83 6.54 -17.23
N THR A 117 15.81 7.80 -16.80
CA THR A 117 14.65 8.47 -16.19
C THR A 117 13.34 8.31 -16.99
N GLU A 118 13.36 8.52 -18.31
CA GLU A 118 12.17 8.38 -19.16
C GLU A 118 11.55 6.99 -19.09
N LYS A 119 12.40 5.95 -19.05
CA LYS A 119 11.93 4.57 -19.03
C LYS A 119 11.41 4.18 -17.65
N THR A 120 12.05 4.67 -16.59
CA THR A 120 11.57 4.54 -15.22
C THR A 120 10.18 5.15 -15.08
N ASP A 121 9.98 6.36 -15.60
CA ASP A 121 8.71 7.08 -15.57
C ASP A 121 7.59 6.34 -16.33
N GLU A 122 7.87 5.87 -17.54
CA GLU A 122 6.91 5.07 -18.34
C GLU A 122 6.42 3.84 -17.56
N ILE A 123 7.34 3.11 -16.93
CA ILE A 123 7.02 1.88 -16.19
C ILE A 123 6.26 2.19 -14.90
N LEU A 124 6.66 3.23 -14.16
CA LEU A 124 5.95 3.64 -12.96
C LEU A 124 4.51 4.03 -13.27
N ASN A 125 4.27 4.76 -14.36
CA ASN A 125 2.93 5.09 -14.83
C ASN A 125 2.11 3.83 -15.16
N GLU A 126 2.66 2.90 -15.95
CA GLU A 126 1.97 1.64 -16.30
C GLU A 126 1.62 0.82 -15.04
N ILE A 127 2.53 0.74 -14.07
CA ILE A 127 2.28 0.01 -12.82
C ILE A 127 1.21 0.73 -11.98
N MET A 128 1.25 2.06 -11.90
CA MET A 128 0.24 2.84 -11.17
C MET A 128 -1.15 2.66 -11.78
N GLU A 129 -1.24 2.74 -13.10
CA GLU A 129 -2.48 2.52 -13.84
C GLU A 129 -3.04 1.12 -13.60
N LEU A 130 -2.19 0.09 -13.62
CA LEU A 130 -2.61 -1.27 -13.27
C LEU A 130 -3.18 -1.35 -11.86
N ILE A 131 -2.49 -0.79 -10.86
CA ILE A 131 -2.94 -0.86 -9.46
C ILE A 131 -4.29 -0.15 -9.30
N LEU A 132 -4.47 1.02 -9.90
CA LEU A 132 -5.72 1.79 -9.84
C LEU A 132 -6.87 1.08 -10.55
N CYS A 133 -6.61 0.44 -11.69
CA CYS A 133 -7.61 -0.36 -12.40
C CYS A 133 -8.00 -1.63 -11.64
N GLU A 134 -7.03 -2.40 -11.17
CA GLU A 134 -7.25 -3.66 -10.43
C GLU A 134 -7.90 -3.41 -9.06
N SER A 135 -7.60 -2.28 -8.43
CA SER A 135 -8.27 -1.88 -7.19
C SER A 135 -9.69 -1.34 -7.40
N GLY A 136 -10.07 -1.04 -8.65
CA GLY A 136 -11.32 -0.35 -8.98
C GLY A 136 -11.37 1.09 -8.47
N LEU A 137 -10.22 1.68 -8.12
CA LEU A 137 -10.13 3.02 -7.51
C LEU A 137 -9.74 4.12 -8.50
N LYS A 138 -9.51 3.80 -9.78
CA LYS A 138 -9.03 4.78 -10.76
C LYS A 138 -9.88 6.05 -10.80
N LYS A 139 -11.19 5.90 -10.97
CA LYS A 139 -12.13 7.03 -11.03
C LYS A 139 -12.18 7.80 -9.72
N ASP A 140 -12.31 7.08 -8.60
CA ASP A 140 -12.35 7.69 -7.26
C ASP A 140 -11.06 8.45 -6.93
N PHE A 141 -9.92 7.97 -7.43
CA PHE A 141 -8.64 8.65 -7.30
C PHE A 141 -8.59 9.93 -8.14
N GLU A 142 -9.03 9.88 -9.40
CA GLU A 142 -9.09 11.07 -10.26
C GLU A 142 -10.01 12.15 -9.67
N GLU A 143 -11.17 11.76 -9.14
CA GLU A 143 -12.11 12.66 -8.43
C GLU A 143 -11.45 13.24 -7.17
N PHE A 144 -10.83 12.40 -6.34
CA PHE A 144 -10.10 12.85 -5.15
C PHE A 144 -8.98 13.85 -5.47
N MET A 145 -8.21 13.61 -6.54
CA MET A 145 -7.14 14.52 -6.97
C MET A 145 -7.68 15.84 -7.54
N ALA A 146 -8.88 15.83 -8.12
CA ALA A 146 -9.54 17.04 -8.60
C ALA A 146 -10.03 17.92 -7.43
N ASP A 147 -10.54 17.30 -6.35
CA ASP A 147 -11.03 18.00 -5.17
C ASP A 147 -9.91 18.73 -4.40
N ILE A 148 -8.71 18.16 -4.38
CA ILE A 148 -7.50 18.77 -3.76
C ILE A 148 -6.88 19.86 -4.65
N GLY A 149 -7.30 19.97 -5.90
CA GLY A 149 -6.79 20.97 -6.85
C GLY A 149 -5.48 20.57 -7.54
N PRO A 150 -5.11 21.29 -8.62
CA PRO A 150 -3.92 20.98 -9.42
C PRO A 150 -2.63 21.42 -8.70
N SER A 151 -1.63 20.54 -8.71
CA SER A 151 -0.24 20.95 -8.45
C SER A 151 0.30 21.66 -9.69
N GLU A 152 0.98 22.80 -9.51
CA GLU A 152 1.37 23.72 -10.60
C GLU A 152 2.32 23.11 -11.67
N ASP A 153 2.80 21.87 -11.48
CA ASP A 153 3.74 21.19 -12.40
C ASP A 153 3.24 19.88 -13.03
N LEU A 154 1.95 19.54 -12.94
CA LEU A 154 1.44 18.28 -13.51
C LEU A 154 1.24 18.35 -15.03
N LYS A 155 2.19 17.77 -15.79
CA LYS A 155 1.85 17.17 -17.09
C LYS A 155 1.01 15.93 -16.83
N SER A 156 -0.30 16.08 -16.96
CA SER A 156 -1.27 15.01 -16.77
C SER A 156 -1.15 13.93 -17.86
N VAL A 157 -1.35 12.70 -17.40
CA VAL A 157 -1.67 11.52 -18.20
C VAL A 157 -3.11 11.69 -18.67
N SER A 158 -3.31 12.09 -19.92
CA SER A 158 -4.61 11.98 -20.59
C SER A 158 -4.40 11.95 -22.09
N SER A 159 -4.48 10.75 -22.65
CA SER A 159 -4.89 10.56 -24.05
C SER A 159 -5.35 9.13 -24.25
N CYS A 160 -6.66 8.91 -24.14
CA CYS A 160 -7.31 7.91 -24.96
C CYS A 160 -8.61 8.51 -25.48
N GLU A 161 -8.59 8.77 -26.79
CA GLU A 161 -9.71 9.23 -27.60
C GLU A 161 -10.94 8.33 -27.35
N GLU A 162 -12.05 8.96 -26.98
CA GLU A 162 -13.36 8.35 -26.98
C GLU A 162 -13.71 7.91 -28.41
N VAL A 163 -13.84 6.61 -28.63
CA VAL A 163 -14.62 6.08 -29.76
C VAL A 163 -15.95 5.61 -29.21
N ALA A 164 -16.82 6.56 -28.90
CA ALA A 164 -18.24 6.31 -28.74
C ALA A 164 -18.89 6.36 -30.13
N LYS A 165 -19.38 5.21 -30.61
CA LYS A 165 -20.36 5.17 -31.68
C LYS A 165 -21.75 5.29 -31.05
N ASP A 166 -22.42 6.38 -31.38
CA ASP A 166 -23.86 6.55 -31.26
C ASP A 166 -24.61 5.40 -31.95
N LEU A 167 -25.69 4.94 -31.31
CA LEU A 167 -27.00 4.81 -31.97
C LEU A 167 -28.11 4.80 -30.89
N ASP A 168 -28.66 6.00 -30.75
CA ASP A 168 -29.95 6.44 -30.26
C ASP A 168 -31.12 5.43 -30.32
N THR A 169 -31.94 5.34 -29.27
CA THR A 169 -33.35 5.83 -29.25
C THR A 169 -34.16 5.26 -28.08
N GLY A 170 -34.75 6.17 -27.27
CA GLY A 170 -36.15 6.04 -26.85
C GLY A 170 -36.48 5.71 -25.38
N GLY A 171 -36.75 6.76 -24.58
CA GLY A 171 -38.01 6.90 -23.83
C GLY A 171 -38.19 6.16 -22.48
N PRO A 172 -38.58 6.86 -21.38
CA PRO A 172 -38.72 6.28 -20.04
C PRO A 172 -40.17 5.85 -19.72
N GLU A 173 -40.36 4.75 -18.97
CA GLU A 173 -41.67 4.42 -18.37
C GLU A 173 -41.57 3.81 -16.96
N LYS A 174 -42.05 4.61 -16.00
CA LYS A 174 -42.78 4.35 -14.72
C LYS A 174 -42.76 2.96 -14.03
N LEU A 175 -42.36 3.02 -12.75
CA LEU A 175 -43.10 2.64 -11.52
C LEU A 175 -44.26 1.61 -11.64
N ALA A 176 -44.15 0.49 -10.92
CA ALA A 176 -44.94 0.17 -9.70
C ALA A 176 -44.90 -1.34 -9.33
N ASN A 177 -44.71 -1.59 -8.03
CA ASN A 177 -45.26 -2.64 -7.13
C ASN A 177 -45.31 -4.12 -7.62
N GLU A 178 -45.11 -5.18 -6.84
CA GLU A 178 -45.66 -5.51 -5.52
C GLU A 178 -44.78 -6.55 -4.82
N ALA A 179 -44.72 -6.44 -3.49
CA ALA A 179 -44.34 -7.55 -2.62
C ALA A 179 -45.54 -8.49 -2.48
N VAL A 180 -45.30 -9.80 -2.62
CA VAL A 180 -46.18 -10.86 -2.14
C VAL A 180 -45.29 -11.91 -1.49
N ASP A 181 -45.36 -11.98 -0.16
CA ASP A 181 -45.00 -13.14 0.64
C ASP A 181 -45.87 -14.34 0.22
N ASP A 182 -45.30 -15.55 0.13
CA ASP A 182 -45.77 -16.61 1.01
C ASP A 182 -44.83 -17.83 1.08
N GLU A 183 -44.99 -18.48 2.21
CA GLU A 183 -44.20 -19.52 2.87
C GLU A 183 -44.00 -20.85 2.12
N SER A 184 -43.01 -21.60 2.65
CA SER A 184 -43.00 -23.06 2.77
C SER A 184 -42.42 -23.87 1.60
N SER A 185 -41.14 -24.22 1.76
CA SER A 185 -40.61 -25.49 1.25
C SER A 185 -39.52 -25.99 2.22
N SER A 186 -39.95 -26.87 3.11
CA SER A 186 -39.11 -27.64 4.02
C SER A 186 -38.22 -28.61 3.24
N THR A 187 -36.97 -28.20 2.99
CA THR A 187 -35.96 -29.16 2.55
C THR A 187 -35.33 -29.77 3.80
N ALA A 188 -35.79 -30.97 4.15
CA ALA A 188 -35.16 -31.80 5.16
C ALA A 188 -33.70 -32.04 4.77
N VAL A 189 -32.77 -31.40 5.48
CA VAL A 189 -31.33 -31.64 5.33
C VAL A 189 -31.05 -33.01 5.92
N SER A 190 -30.84 -33.99 5.03
CA SER A 190 -30.33 -35.31 5.39
C SER A 190 -28.91 -35.13 5.94
N LEU A 191 -28.77 -35.21 7.26
CA LEU A 191 -27.50 -35.21 7.97
C LEU A 191 -26.79 -36.55 7.71
N VAL A 192 -26.09 -36.63 6.58
CA VAL A 192 -25.06 -37.63 6.33
C VAL A 192 -23.72 -36.90 6.42
N SER A 193 -22.88 -37.38 7.35
CA SER A 193 -21.55 -36.87 7.70
C SER A 193 -20.79 -36.21 6.55
N LEU A 194 -20.69 -34.88 6.58
CA LEU A 194 -19.83 -34.09 5.69
C LEU A 194 -18.60 -33.64 6.47
N ASP A 195 -17.42 -33.83 5.87
CA ASP A 195 -16.12 -33.45 6.40
C ASP A 195 -16.08 -31.96 6.80
N ASP A 196 -15.89 -31.73 8.10
CA ASP A 196 -15.98 -30.46 8.84
C ASP A 196 -14.93 -29.38 8.48
N SER A 197 -14.52 -29.20 7.21
CA SER A 197 -13.52 -28.15 6.88
C SER A 197 -13.87 -27.22 5.73
N GLU A 198 -14.50 -27.71 4.66
CA GLU A 198 -14.87 -26.83 3.53
C GLU A 198 -16.21 -26.14 3.76
N GLU A 199 -17.18 -26.84 4.32
CA GLU A 199 -18.51 -26.29 4.55
C GLU A 199 -18.49 -25.29 5.69
N ILE A 200 -17.72 -25.57 6.75
CA ILE A 200 -17.43 -24.59 7.81
C ILE A 200 -16.72 -23.36 7.24
N ARG A 201 -15.75 -23.50 6.32
CA ARG A 201 -15.11 -22.35 5.66
C ARG A 201 -16.06 -21.56 4.76
N ARG A 202 -16.98 -22.23 4.06
CA ARG A 202 -18.01 -21.56 3.25
C ARG A 202 -19.01 -20.83 4.14
N ILE A 203 -19.40 -21.42 5.26
CA ILE A 203 -20.27 -20.81 6.25
C ILE A 203 -19.57 -19.61 6.91
N ASP A 204 -18.31 -19.73 7.33
CA ASP A 204 -17.53 -18.60 7.87
C ASP A 204 -17.34 -17.48 6.85
N ALA A 205 -17.10 -17.80 5.57
CA ALA A 205 -17.02 -16.81 4.51
C ALA A 205 -18.37 -16.12 4.27
N SER A 206 -19.47 -16.87 4.34
CA SER A 206 -20.83 -16.37 4.15
C SER A 206 -21.32 -15.54 5.34
N ILE A 207 -20.95 -15.93 6.56
CA ILE A 207 -21.22 -15.19 7.80
C ILE A 207 -20.36 -13.91 7.83
N SER A 208 -19.09 -13.98 7.43
CA SER A 208 -18.23 -12.79 7.30
C SER A 208 -18.80 -11.79 6.29
N LEU A 209 -19.39 -12.27 5.19
CA LEU A 209 -20.11 -11.44 4.20
C LEU A 209 -21.41 -10.82 4.73
N LEU A 210 -22.06 -11.43 5.72
CA LEU A 210 -23.30 -10.94 6.34
C LEU A 210 -23.05 -9.90 7.44
N PHE A 211 -21.84 -9.84 8.02
CA PHE A 211 -21.52 -8.98 9.18
C PHE A 211 -20.53 -7.84 8.89
N GLU A 212 -19.94 -7.74 7.70
CA GLU A 212 -19.07 -6.60 7.35
C GLU A 212 -19.81 -5.53 6.55
N GLY A 213 -19.92 -4.34 7.13
CA GLY A 213 -20.36 -3.13 6.44
C GLY A 213 -19.60 -2.94 5.12
N ARG A 214 -20.36 -2.65 4.05
CA ARG A 214 -19.94 -2.68 2.64
C ARG A 214 -18.72 -1.78 2.34
N LYS A 215 -17.50 -2.30 2.50
CA LYS A 215 -16.36 -1.98 1.62
C LYS A 215 -16.22 -3.16 0.66
N LYS A 216 -16.32 -2.90 -0.64
CA LYS A 216 -16.21 -3.93 -1.69
C LYS A 216 -14.80 -4.54 -1.61
N LYS A 217 -14.65 -5.66 -0.89
CA LYS A 217 -13.35 -6.33 -0.73
C LYS A 217 -12.84 -6.73 -2.11
N LEU A 218 -11.56 -6.45 -2.37
CA LEU A 218 -10.92 -6.86 -3.61
C LEU A 218 -11.02 -8.36 -3.80
N SER A 219 -11.11 -8.79 -5.06
CA SER A 219 -10.96 -10.20 -5.38
C SER A 219 -9.57 -10.68 -4.91
N PRO A 220 -9.42 -11.94 -4.45
CA PRO A 220 -8.11 -12.47 -4.07
C PRO A 220 -7.06 -12.34 -5.19
N LEU A 221 -7.50 -12.46 -6.45
CA LEU A 221 -6.65 -12.28 -7.62
C LEU A 221 -6.17 -10.83 -7.75
N SER A 222 -7.08 -9.85 -7.70
CA SER A 222 -6.74 -8.42 -7.79
C SER A 222 -5.86 -7.99 -6.62
N LEU A 223 -6.12 -8.48 -5.41
CA LEU A 223 -5.25 -8.23 -4.24
C LEU A 223 -3.82 -8.76 -4.47
N ALA A 224 -3.69 -10.00 -4.97
CA ALA A 224 -2.39 -10.60 -5.28
C ALA A 224 -1.66 -9.84 -6.41
N THR A 225 -2.40 -9.34 -7.40
CA THR A 225 -1.88 -8.50 -8.48
C THR A 225 -1.36 -7.17 -7.95
N CYS A 226 -2.18 -6.40 -7.24
CA CYS A 226 -1.78 -5.11 -6.65
C CYS A 226 -0.57 -5.28 -5.72
N ALA A 227 -0.57 -6.32 -4.89
CA ALA A 227 0.54 -6.63 -4.00
C ALA A 227 1.84 -6.88 -4.78
N ARG A 228 1.79 -7.67 -5.86
CA ARG A 228 2.96 -7.91 -6.73
C ARG A 228 3.43 -6.63 -7.40
N ALA A 229 2.52 -5.87 -8.00
CA ALA A 229 2.79 -4.59 -8.64
C ALA A 229 3.53 -3.62 -7.69
N LEU A 230 3.05 -3.48 -6.45
CA LEU A 230 3.70 -2.62 -5.44
C LEU A 230 5.09 -3.10 -5.02
N SER A 231 5.32 -4.41 -4.93
CA SER A 231 6.66 -4.93 -4.66
C SER A 231 7.64 -4.60 -5.76
N ILE A 232 7.20 -4.69 -7.02
CA ILE A 232 8.02 -4.38 -8.19
C ILE A 232 8.31 -2.88 -8.24
N MET A 233 7.29 -2.06 -8.03
CA MET A 233 7.43 -0.62 -7.92
C MET A 233 8.49 -0.26 -6.88
N ASN A 234 8.44 -0.83 -5.67
CA ASN A 234 9.46 -0.55 -4.65
C ASN A 234 10.88 -0.92 -5.12
N ILE A 235 11.06 -2.05 -5.82
CA ILE A 235 12.37 -2.44 -6.38
C ILE A 235 12.85 -1.44 -7.45
N ILE A 236 11.96 -0.99 -8.33
CA ILE A 236 12.28 0.03 -9.34
C ILE A 236 12.70 1.32 -8.63
N LEU A 237 11.95 1.74 -7.61
CA LEU A 237 12.21 2.97 -6.86
C LEU A 237 13.53 2.92 -6.10
N GLU A 238 13.87 1.76 -5.52
CA GLU A 238 15.14 1.55 -4.82
C GLU A 238 16.35 1.68 -5.74
N ASN A 239 16.24 1.28 -7.02
CA ASN A 239 17.39 1.21 -7.92
C ASN A 239 17.47 2.35 -8.94
N ASN A 240 16.33 2.94 -9.35
CA ASN A 240 16.26 3.82 -10.53
C ASN A 240 15.68 5.21 -10.26
N TYR A 241 15.16 5.47 -9.06
CA TYR A 241 14.59 6.78 -8.70
C TYR A 241 15.71 7.75 -8.24
N PRO A 242 15.69 9.04 -8.61
CA PRO A 242 14.51 9.86 -8.97
C PRO A 242 14.02 9.81 -10.43
N GLY A 243 12.69 9.77 -10.59
CA GLY A 243 11.93 9.97 -11.84
C GLY A 243 11.26 11.35 -11.90
N ARG A 244 10.53 11.66 -12.98
CA ARG A 244 9.67 12.85 -13.09
C ARG A 244 8.22 12.58 -12.72
N VAL A 245 7.80 11.32 -12.69
CA VAL A 245 6.44 10.94 -12.31
C VAL A 245 6.27 11.06 -10.80
N ASP A 246 5.22 11.76 -10.40
CA ASP A 246 4.79 11.84 -9.01
C ASP A 246 3.82 10.69 -8.68
N ILE A 247 4.36 9.67 -8.03
CA ILE A 247 3.61 8.49 -7.59
C ILE A 247 3.12 8.59 -6.14
N VAL A 248 3.56 9.61 -5.38
CA VAL A 248 3.25 9.74 -3.95
C VAL A 248 1.75 9.84 -3.71
N PRO A 249 0.98 10.67 -4.46
CA PRO A 249 -0.45 10.79 -4.25
C PRO A 249 -1.19 9.47 -4.37
N ALA A 250 -0.87 8.73 -5.43
CA ALA A 250 -1.55 7.49 -5.73
C ALA A 250 -1.17 6.36 -4.76
N LEU A 251 0.11 6.26 -4.38
CA LEU A 251 0.57 5.31 -3.34
C LEU A 251 -0.12 5.55 -1.99
N MET A 252 -0.31 6.82 -1.62
CA MET A 252 -1.01 7.17 -0.38
C MET A 252 -2.50 6.82 -0.49
N TYR A 253 -3.14 7.14 -1.61
CA TYR A 253 -4.56 6.86 -1.83
C TYR A 253 -4.90 5.36 -1.76
N ILE A 254 -4.14 4.51 -2.45
CA ILE A 254 -4.39 3.05 -2.47
C ILE A 254 -4.13 2.37 -1.13
N SER A 255 -3.41 3.02 -0.21
CA SER A 255 -3.07 2.43 1.10
C SER A 255 -4.31 2.19 1.96
N LYS A 256 -5.47 2.77 1.62
CA LYS A 256 -6.75 2.58 2.33
C LYS A 256 -7.50 1.28 2.04
N ILE A 257 -6.99 0.43 1.14
CA ILE A 257 -7.73 -0.74 0.65
C ILE A 257 -7.69 -1.94 1.62
N ASP A 258 -6.49 -2.41 1.94
CA ASP A 258 -6.26 -3.63 2.74
C ASP A 258 -4.88 -3.55 3.42
N GLN A 259 -4.69 -4.29 4.51
CA GLN A 259 -3.45 -4.37 5.27
C GLN A 259 -2.24 -4.79 4.43
N VAL A 260 -2.39 -5.69 3.45
CA VAL A 260 -1.28 -6.12 2.59
C VAL A 260 -0.86 -4.98 1.66
N ILE A 261 -1.84 -4.29 1.09
CA ILE A 261 -1.61 -3.13 0.22
C ILE A 261 -1.00 -1.98 1.02
N PHE A 262 -1.58 -1.64 2.18
CA PHE A 262 -1.08 -0.62 3.10
C PHE A 262 0.42 -0.80 3.38
N LYS A 263 0.84 -1.99 3.82
CA LYS A 263 2.25 -2.27 4.15
C LYS A 263 3.18 -2.08 2.94
N ARG A 264 2.74 -2.48 1.74
CA ARG A 264 3.56 -2.39 0.52
C ARG A 264 3.62 -0.96 -0.02
N SER A 265 2.49 -0.24 -0.02
CA SER A 265 2.44 1.16 -0.39
C SER A 265 3.27 2.02 0.56
N LEU A 266 3.18 1.76 1.88
CA LEU A 266 4.01 2.44 2.87
C LEU A 266 5.51 2.20 2.66
N ALA A 267 5.91 0.99 2.27
CA ALA A 267 7.30 0.70 1.94
C ALA A 267 7.76 1.53 0.72
N ALA A 268 6.96 1.56 -0.35
CA ALA A 268 7.25 2.37 -1.54
C ALA A 268 7.30 3.87 -1.24
N LEU A 269 6.35 4.39 -0.45
CA LEU A 269 6.33 5.79 0.01
C LEU A 269 7.60 6.14 0.78
N LYS A 270 8.02 5.28 1.73
CA LYS A 270 9.27 5.47 2.48
C LYS A 270 10.49 5.53 1.56
N THR A 271 10.53 4.68 0.53
CA THR A 271 11.63 4.68 -0.45
C THR A 271 11.67 5.99 -1.23
N VAL A 272 10.52 6.50 -1.69
CA VAL A 272 10.43 7.76 -2.43
C VAL A 272 10.82 8.94 -1.55
N LEU A 273 10.10 9.13 -0.44
CA LEU A 273 10.23 10.31 0.43
C LEU A 273 11.58 10.41 1.14
N ARG A 274 12.35 9.31 1.24
CA ARG A 274 13.74 9.34 1.71
C ARG A 274 14.76 9.75 0.65
N LYS A 275 14.42 9.57 -0.63
CA LYS A 275 15.31 9.83 -1.77
C LYS A 275 15.13 11.22 -2.36
N ILE A 276 13.95 11.80 -2.21
CA ILE A 276 13.62 13.12 -2.76
C ILE A 276 13.12 14.06 -1.65
N ASP A 277 13.46 15.33 -1.78
CA ASP A 277 12.76 16.39 -1.08
C ASP A 277 11.46 16.66 -1.84
N TYR A 278 10.34 16.19 -1.28
CA TYR A 278 9.03 16.31 -1.93
C TYR A 278 8.64 17.79 -2.01
N LYS A 279 8.42 18.30 -3.22
CA LYS A 279 8.22 19.75 -3.44
C LYS A 279 6.92 20.27 -2.82
N ASP A 280 5.84 19.52 -2.97
CA ASP A 280 4.48 19.97 -2.66
C ASP A 280 4.04 19.50 -1.25
N LYS A 281 4.75 19.98 -0.22
CA LYS A 281 4.61 19.50 1.16
C LYS A 281 3.24 19.78 1.77
N GLU A 282 2.62 20.89 1.40
CA GLU A 282 1.28 21.29 1.85
C GLU A 282 0.23 20.32 1.31
N ARG A 283 0.27 20.03 0.01
CA ARG A 283 -0.63 19.06 -0.61
C ARG A 283 -0.44 17.65 -0.06
N LEU A 284 0.80 17.24 0.22
CA LEU A 284 1.08 15.95 0.89
C LEU A 284 0.39 15.86 2.26
N PHE A 285 0.47 16.93 3.04
CA PHE A 285 -0.15 17.00 4.37
C PHE A 285 -1.68 17.02 4.28
N GLU A 286 -2.27 17.83 3.41
CA GLU A 286 -3.72 17.91 3.19
C GLU A 286 -4.29 16.55 2.78
N MET A 287 -3.67 15.90 1.80
CA MET A 287 -4.04 14.55 1.37
C MET A 287 -3.98 13.53 2.50
N PHE A 288 -2.94 13.61 3.35
CA PHE A 288 -2.77 12.72 4.49
C PHE A 288 -3.92 12.89 5.49
N CYS A 289 -4.29 14.12 5.83
CA CYS A 289 -5.40 14.41 6.74
C CYS A 289 -6.74 13.89 6.20
N ILE A 290 -7.07 14.16 4.93
CA ILE A 290 -8.31 13.68 4.31
C ILE A 290 -8.37 12.14 4.34
N LEU A 291 -7.27 11.47 4.03
CA LEU A 291 -7.21 10.00 4.04
C LEU A 291 -7.27 9.43 5.46
N LEU A 292 -6.70 10.12 6.44
CA LEU A 292 -6.77 9.74 7.85
C LEU A 292 -8.20 9.82 8.38
N GLU A 293 -8.98 10.83 7.98
CA GLU A 293 -10.40 10.93 8.33
C GLU A 293 -11.21 9.73 7.80
N GLN A 294 -10.81 9.18 6.64
CA GLN A 294 -11.49 8.04 5.99
C GLN A 294 -10.98 6.65 6.44
N ASN A 295 -9.74 6.57 6.93
CA ASN A 295 -9.07 5.32 7.22
C ASN A 295 -8.15 5.45 8.44
N PRO A 296 -8.49 4.85 9.60
CA PRO A 296 -7.72 5.00 10.84
C PRO A 296 -6.29 4.45 10.72
N GLU A 297 -6.06 3.48 9.83
CA GLU A 297 -4.74 2.88 9.61
C GLU A 297 -3.70 3.87 9.06
N MET A 298 -4.16 4.97 8.44
CA MET A 298 -3.28 6.04 7.97
C MET A 298 -2.46 6.65 9.11
N ILE A 299 -2.92 6.57 10.35
CA ILE A 299 -2.21 7.11 11.51
C ILE A 299 -0.80 6.55 11.66
N ARG A 300 -0.55 5.34 11.15
CA ARG A 300 0.78 4.70 11.14
C ARG A 300 1.77 5.37 10.18
N MET A 301 1.29 6.24 9.29
CA MET A 301 2.12 7.04 8.38
C MET A 301 2.54 8.38 8.99
N THR A 302 1.99 8.78 10.15
CA THR A 302 2.20 10.13 10.72
C THR A 302 3.67 10.53 10.74
N MET A 303 4.56 9.70 11.29
CA MET A 303 5.98 10.06 11.39
C MET A 303 6.66 10.21 10.04
N LEU A 304 6.27 9.41 9.03
CA LEU A 304 6.79 9.58 7.67
C LEU A 304 6.38 10.93 7.09
N VAL A 305 5.13 11.35 7.33
CA VAL A 305 4.59 12.62 6.82
C VAL A 305 5.20 13.80 7.58
N VAL A 306 5.35 13.71 8.90
CA VAL A 306 6.06 14.70 9.72
C VAL A 306 7.48 14.91 9.20
N ASP A 307 8.23 13.83 9.00
CA ASP A 307 9.62 13.91 8.50
C ASP A 307 9.70 14.52 7.09
N SER A 308 8.69 14.29 6.24
CA SER A 308 8.69 14.75 4.85
C SER A 308 8.20 16.19 4.69
N CYS A 309 7.18 16.58 5.47
CA CYS A 309 6.55 17.90 5.42
C CYS A 309 7.32 18.93 6.25
N GLY A 310 8.02 18.52 7.32
CA GLY A 310 8.72 19.44 8.23
C GLY A 310 7.76 20.49 8.79
N ASP A 311 8.11 21.77 8.64
CA ASP A 311 7.31 22.90 9.14
C ASP A 311 5.93 23.03 8.47
N HIS A 312 5.70 22.37 7.34
CA HIS A 312 4.37 22.32 6.69
C HIS A 312 3.42 21.32 7.37
N PHE A 313 3.89 20.51 8.32
CA PHE A 313 3.02 19.62 9.09
C PHE A 313 2.32 20.39 10.22
N LEU A 314 1.00 20.57 10.11
CA LEU A 314 0.22 21.35 11.07
C LEU A 314 -0.40 20.42 12.13
N TRP A 315 0.24 20.36 13.30
CA TRP A 315 -0.23 19.55 14.43
C TRP A 315 -1.69 19.80 14.85
N PRO A 316 -2.21 21.04 14.91
CA PRO A 316 -3.62 21.28 15.21
C PRO A 316 -4.57 20.58 14.22
N GLU A 317 -4.33 20.76 12.92
CA GLU A 317 -5.14 20.16 11.86
C GLU A 317 -5.04 18.63 11.88
N PHE A 318 -3.85 18.09 12.12
CA PHE A 318 -3.66 16.65 12.30
C PHE A 318 -4.50 16.09 13.47
N LEU A 319 -4.45 16.74 14.63
CA LEU A 319 -5.20 16.31 15.82
C LEU A 319 -6.71 16.40 15.58
N GLU A 320 -7.19 17.43 14.87
CA GLU A 320 -8.58 17.53 14.45
C GLU A 320 -9.00 16.37 13.54
N SER A 321 -8.19 16.03 12.53
CA SER A 321 -8.47 14.89 11.65
C SER A 321 -8.49 13.55 12.41
N VAL A 322 -7.65 13.39 13.44
CA VAL A 322 -7.71 12.23 14.34
C VAL A 322 -9.01 12.22 15.16
N ASP A 323 -9.48 13.36 15.62
CA ASP A 323 -10.74 13.45 16.38
C ASP A 323 -11.95 13.11 15.53
N ARG A 324 -11.97 13.56 14.26
CA ARG A 324 -13.03 13.25 13.28
C ARG A 324 -13.13 11.77 12.92
N ASN A 325 -12.07 11.00 13.11
CA ASN A 325 -12.08 9.54 12.91
C ASN A 325 -12.01 8.81 14.26
N GLU A 326 -13.15 8.39 14.82
CA GLU A 326 -13.24 7.74 16.14
C GLU A 326 -12.38 6.47 16.30
N GLU A 327 -12.07 5.76 15.21
CA GLU A 327 -11.28 4.53 15.21
C GLU A 327 -9.76 4.78 15.23
N ALA A 328 -9.32 6.01 14.93
CA ALA A 328 -7.91 6.35 14.92
C ALA A 328 -7.32 6.33 16.35
N ASP A 329 -6.17 5.68 16.54
CA ASP A 329 -5.55 5.55 17.85
C ASP A 329 -4.22 6.33 17.93
N LEU A 330 -4.21 7.45 18.66
CA LEU A 330 -3.00 8.25 18.90
C LEU A 330 -1.89 7.45 19.60
N ASP A 331 -2.21 6.34 20.28
CA ASP A 331 -1.19 5.47 20.88
C ASP A 331 -0.33 4.76 19.82
N MET A 332 -0.72 4.78 18.53
CA MET A 332 0.10 4.28 17.42
C MET A 332 1.24 5.21 17.00
N ILE A 333 1.27 6.44 17.53
CA ILE A 333 2.28 7.44 17.20
C ILE A 333 3.28 7.53 18.34
N ASP A 334 4.55 7.85 18.03
CA ASP A 334 5.48 8.23 19.06
C ASP A 334 5.02 9.54 19.72
N ARG A 335 4.47 9.40 20.93
CA ARG A 335 3.92 10.52 21.70
C ARG A 335 4.95 11.60 22.02
N THR A 336 6.25 11.27 21.99
CA THR A 336 7.32 12.25 22.22
C THR A 336 7.46 13.26 21.08
N CYS A 337 6.91 12.94 19.90
CA CYS A 337 6.93 13.81 18.74
C CYS A 337 5.78 14.82 18.73
N ILE A 338 4.72 14.61 19.52
CA ILE A 338 3.56 15.50 19.58
C ILE A 338 3.92 16.70 20.47
N PRO A 339 3.90 17.95 19.96
CA PRO A 339 4.19 19.11 20.79
C PRO A 339 3.15 19.29 21.88
N GLU A 340 3.62 19.43 23.12
CA GLU A 340 2.78 19.48 24.32
C GLU A 340 1.71 20.58 24.26
N HIS A 341 2.10 21.78 23.82
CA HIS A 341 1.19 22.93 23.73
C HIS A 341 -0.01 22.66 22.80
N PHE A 342 0.24 22.11 21.60
CA PHE A 342 -0.83 21.75 20.67
C PHE A 342 -1.72 20.64 21.22
N PHE A 343 -1.12 19.63 21.86
CA PHE A 343 -1.89 18.55 22.46
C PHE A 343 -2.78 19.02 23.62
N TYR A 344 -2.28 19.89 24.49
CA TYR A 344 -3.06 20.41 25.61
C TYR A 344 -4.21 21.29 25.13
N GLU A 345 -3.97 22.16 24.16
CA GLU A 345 -5.03 22.95 23.51
C GLU A 345 -6.10 22.03 22.93
N PHE A 346 -5.70 21.03 22.14
CA PHE A 346 -6.59 20.02 21.57
C PHE A 346 -7.45 19.31 22.63
N ILE A 347 -6.86 18.82 23.72
CA ILE A 347 -7.59 18.13 24.81
C ILE A 347 -8.64 19.01 25.48
N THR A 348 -8.42 20.32 25.53
CA THR A 348 -9.40 21.26 26.10
C THR A 348 -10.58 21.55 25.16
N LEU A 349 -10.42 21.30 23.86
CA LEU A 349 -11.40 21.64 22.82
C LEU A 349 -12.19 20.42 22.32
N THR A 350 -11.59 19.22 22.31
CA THR A 350 -12.27 17.99 21.85
C THR A 350 -13.53 17.69 22.66
N GLU A 351 -14.57 17.17 21.99
CA GLU A 351 -15.83 16.77 22.62
C GLU A 351 -15.67 15.54 23.53
N ASN A 352 -14.70 14.67 23.23
CA ASN A 352 -14.49 13.41 23.95
C ASN A 352 -13.05 13.24 24.44
N PRO A 353 -12.58 14.07 25.41
CA PRO A 353 -11.21 14.01 25.90
C PRO A 353 -10.86 12.66 26.53
N LYS A 354 -11.85 11.90 27.02
CA LYS A 354 -11.64 10.56 27.60
C LYS A 354 -10.96 9.60 26.61
N ARG A 355 -11.18 9.74 25.31
CA ARG A 355 -10.56 8.90 24.26
C ARG A 355 -9.04 8.96 24.34
N TYR A 356 -8.48 10.10 24.72
CA TYR A 356 -7.05 10.38 24.74
C TYR A 356 -6.42 10.24 26.14
N LEU A 357 -7.11 9.58 27.07
CA LEU A 357 -6.70 9.50 28.48
C LEU A 357 -5.30 8.89 28.66
N THR A 358 -4.96 7.87 27.90
CA THR A 358 -3.65 7.20 27.98
C THR A 358 -2.53 8.14 27.55
N VAL A 359 -2.68 8.79 26.38
CA VAL A 359 -1.75 9.79 25.85
C VAL A 359 -1.59 10.95 26.82
N ALA A 360 -2.72 11.53 27.25
CA ALA A 360 -2.72 12.68 28.14
C ALA A 360 -2.01 12.40 29.47
N LYS A 361 -2.29 11.26 30.12
CA LYS A 361 -1.61 10.88 31.37
C LYS A 361 -0.09 10.78 31.18
N ASN A 362 0.37 10.31 30.02
CA ASN A 362 1.79 10.20 29.72
C ASN A 362 2.43 11.58 29.56
N MET A 363 1.83 12.44 28.72
CA MET A 363 2.33 13.80 28.50
C MET A 363 2.34 14.62 29.80
N ILE A 364 1.24 14.60 30.56
CA ILE A 364 1.14 15.24 31.88
C ILE A 364 2.23 14.73 32.85
N LYS A 365 2.55 13.44 32.83
CA LYS A 365 3.59 12.88 33.70
C LYS A 365 4.98 13.44 33.38
N ASN A 366 5.25 13.76 32.11
CA ASN A 366 6.55 14.25 31.66
C ASN A 366 6.65 15.79 31.71
N GLU A 367 5.51 16.49 31.73
CA GLU A 367 5.47 17.95 31.87
C GLU A 367 6.23 18.44 33.10
N THR A 368 6.98 19.51 32.92
CA THR A 368 7.81 20.14 33.97
C THR A 368 7.36 21.55 34.31
N ASN A 369 6.63 22.20 33.41
CA ASN A 369 6.10 23.54 33.62
C ASN A 369 4.82 23.49 34.45
N VAL A 370 4.93 23.94 35.69
CA VAL A 370 3.81 23.99 36.64
C VAL A 370 2.69 24.92 36.16
N ASP A 371 3.03 26.06 35.54
CA ASP A 371 2.05 27.04 35.09
C ASP A 371 1.17 26.47 33.96
N VAL A 372 1.78 25.71 33.05
CA VAL A 372 1.05 25.00 31.97
C VAL A 372 0.09 23.96 32.57
N LEU A 373 0.53 23.21 33.58
CA LEU A 373 -0.32 22.23 34.26
C LEU A 373 -1.47 22.90 35.02
N GLU A 374 -1.23 24.03 35.66
CA GLU A 374 -2.28 24.80 36.36
C GLU A 374 -3.31 25.36 35.38
N ASP A 375 -2.86 25.90 34.25
CA ASP A 375 -3.72 26.38 33.17
C ASP A 375 -4.57 25.23 32.60
N LEU A 376 -3.94 24.11 32.25
CA LEU A 376 -4.63 22.90 31.76
C LEU A 376 -5.66 22.38 32.78
N HIS A 377 -5.29 22.32 34.06
CA HIS A 377 -6.19 21.92 35.14
C HIS A 377 -7.44 22.81 35.22
N SER A 378 -7.27 24.11 35.02
CA SER A 378 -8.36 25.10 35.06
C SER A 378 -9.27 25.04 33.82
N LYS A 379 -8.69 24.78 32.64
CA LYS A 379 -9.39 24.77 31.34
C LYS A 379 -10.16 23.49 31.06
N ILE A 380 -9.69 22.34 31.56
CA ILE A 380 -10.45 21.08 31.45
C ILE A 380 -11.74 21.23 32.27
N ARG A 381 -12.85 21.53 31.59
CA ARG A 381 -14.17 21.71 32.22
C ARG A 381 -14.60 20.42 32.94
N ASP A 382 -15.29 20.56 34.07
CA ASP A 382 -15.98 19.46 34.75
C ASP A 382 -17.18 18.98 33.94
N ILE A 383 -16.92 18.40 32.76
CA ILE A 383 -17.91 17.56 32.12
C ILE A 383 -17.98 16.31 32.99
N ARG A 384 -19.19 15.86 33.35
CA ARG A 384 -19.48 14.72 34.26
C ARG A 384 -19.01 13.35 33.70
N LEU A 385 -17.93 13.32 32.91
CA LEU A 385 -17.33 12.17 32.29
C LEU A 385 -16.23 11.63 33.19
N ARG A 386 -16.35 10.35 33.59
CA ARG A 386 -15.42 9.65 34.49
C ARG A 386 -13.95 9.74 34.05
N GLY A 387 -13.67 9.90 32.76
CA GLY A 387 -12.32 10.05 32.21
C GLY A 387 -11.64 11.38 32.56
N ILE A 388 -12.41 12.47 32.63
CA ILE A 388 -11.89 13.82 32.92
C ILE A 388 -11.39 13.92 34.35
N LYS A 389 -12.10 13.30 35.30
CA LYS A 389 -11.64 13.22 36.69
C LYS A 389 -10.24 12.60 36.78
N GLN A 390 -10.00 11.52 36.05
CA GLN A 390 -8.69 10.86 36.06
C GLN A 390 -7.57 11.70 35.44
N MET A 391 -7.89 12.57 34.47
CA MET A 391 -6.92 13.53 33.94
C MET A 391 -6.61 14.60 34.99
N LYS A 392 -7.63 15.18 35.62
CA LYS A 392 -7.45 16.19 36.68
C LYS A 392 -6.65 15.65 37.87
N ASP A 393 -6.92 14.42 38.29
CA ASP A 393 -6.17 13.75 39.35
C ASP A 393 -4.70 13.57 38.96
N ALA A 394 -4.41 13.22 37.69
CA ALA A 394 -3.05 13.10 37.17
C ALA A 394 -2.31 14.46 37.15
N ILE A 395 -2.98 15.53 36.71
CA ILE A 395 -2.42 16.89 36.71
C ILE A 395 -2.13 17.34 38.15
N SER A 396 -3.10 17.20 39.05
CA SER A 396 -2.94 17.57 40.46
C SER A 396 -1.78 16.81 41.11
N SER A 397 -1.66 15.51 40.85
CA SER A 397 -0.57 14.68 41.37
C SER A 397 0.78 15.15 40.85
N ARG A 398 0.87 15.55 39.57
CA ARG A 398 2.11 16.06 38.97
C ARG A 398 2.52 17.42 39.54
N ILE A 399 1.57 18.35 39.68
CA ILE A 399 1.81 19.68 40.30
C ILE A 399 2.36 19.51 41.72
N VAL A 400 1.77 18.63 42.53
CA VAL A 400 2.23 18.35 43.89
C VAL A 400 3.65 17.78 43.89
N ALA A 401 3.97 16.87 42.97
CA ALA A 401 5.31 16.29 42.85
C ALA A 401 6.36 17.37 42.53
N LEU A 402 6.10 18.23 41.55
CA LEU A 402 7.01 19.30 41.12
C LEU A 402 7.21 20.35 42.24
N LYS A 403 6.14 20.80 42.90
CA LYS A 403 6.24 21.73 44.04
C LYS A 403 6.89 21.11 45.29
N GLY A 404 6.87 19.76 45.39
CA GLY A 404 7.51 19.01 46.47
C GLY A 404 9.02 18.85 46.29
N GLU A 405 9.50 18.77 45.05
CA GLU A 405 10.93 18.66 44.70
C GLU A 405 11.70 19.98 44.90
N GLU A 406 11.03 21.13 44.85
CA GLU A 406 11.64 22.45 45.11
C GLU A 406 11.92 22.74 46.59
N ARG A 407 11.52 21.86 47.54
CA ARG A 407 11.89 22.03 48.94
C ARG A 407 13.33 21.54 49.17
N PRO A 408 14.31 22.41 49.50
CA PRO A 408 15.68 21.97 49.69
C PRO A 408 15.74 20.96 50.84
N LYS A 409 16.38 19.81 50.59
CA LYS A 409 16.75 18.83 51.61
C LYS A 409 17.44 19.57 52.74
N LYS A 410 16.76 19.71 53.89
CA LYS A 410 17.33 20.28 55.12
C LYS A 410 18.69 19.62 55.38
N GLN A 411 19.73 20.46 55.42
CA GLN A 411 21.06 20.11 55.93
C GLN A 411 20.91 19.30 57.22
N LYS A 412 21.41 18.05 57.20
CA LYS A 412 21.77 17.37 58.44
C LYS A 412 22.89 18.18 59.07
N ARG A 413 22.60 18.85 60.19
CA ARG A 413 23.63 19.35 61.11
C ARG A 413 24.45 18.14 61.55
N SER A 414 25.70 18.08 61.09
CA SER A 414 26.75 17.32 61.77
C SER A 414 26.99 18.01 63.12
N GLU A 415 26.59 17.36 64.21
CA GLU A 415 27.12 17.67 65.53
C GLU A 415 28.59 17.26 65.54
N GLU A 416 29.48 18.23 65.37
CA GLU A 416 30.87 18.10 65.79
C GLU A 416 30.91 18.04 67.31
N ARG A 417 31.53 16.97 67.80
CA ARG A 417 32.00 16.84 69.18
C ARG A 417 33.00 17.96 69.46
N HIS A 418 32.82 18.66 70.57
CA HIS A 418 33.92 19.32 71.24
C HIS A 418 34.13 18.68 72.60
N ASP A 419 35.26 17.98 72.70
CA ASP A 419 36.00 17.78 73.94
C ASP A 419 36.55 19.14 74.38
N ASN A 420 36.22 19.54 75.62
CA ASN A 420 37.15 20.03 76.65
C ASN A 420 36.41 20.21 77.98
#